data_AF-A0A4Y9YNP9-F1
#
_entry.id   AF-A0A4Y9YNP9-F1
#
_cell.length_a   1.000
_cell.length_b   1.000
_cell.length_c   1.000
_cell.angle_alpha   90.00
_cell.angle_beta   90.00
_cell.angle_gamma   90.00
#
_symmetry.space_group_name_H-M   'P 1'
#
loop_
_entity.id
_entity.type
_entity.pdbx_description
1 polymer ?
#
loop_
_entity_poly.entity_id
_entity_poly.type
_entity_poly.pdbx_seq_one_letter_code
_entity_poly.pdbx_strand_id
1 'polypeptide(L)'
;MDERILELHGQLRSVRCAHGHMTDRDAFQQQLSAANPQWEAFADELEATGRQPRTNPDGDVVLEGVNYDEFVVPDCPACLAENRHNNIQKPEVIFFGESITKEVKDRSFHDVENCDRLLLMGTTLATFSAFRLLKHAMDLHKPVLLLNLGPTRADGLQGLEKIDIASGVVMRDVVKAVLGAGWMSDPVVADMLQRGIVKPPPDDQEDAAPRVEA
;
A
#
# COMPACT_ATOMS: atom_id res chain seq x y z
N MET A 1 12.81 -5.37 -9.57
CA MET A 1 12.00 -5.56 -8.35
C MET A 1 12.85 -6.43 -7.44
N ASP A 2 13.02 -6.07 -6.16
CA ASP A 2 13.81 -6.89 -5.22
C ASP A 2 13.12 -8.26 -5.10
N GLU A 3 13.87 -9.36 -5.27
CA GLU A 3 13.33 -10.73 -5.17
C GLU A 3 12.70 -11.02 -3.79
N ARG A 4 13.01 -10.19 -2.79
CA ARG A 4 12.49 -10.27 -1.43
C ARG A 4 11.20 -9.50 -1.19
N ILE A 5 10.70 -8.74 -2.17
CA ILE A 5 9.49 -7.95 -2.05
C ILE A 5 8.44 -8.48 -3.03
N LEU A 6 7.29 -8.87 -2.50
CA LEU A 6 6.11 -9.25 -3.28
C LEU A 6 4.95 -8.29 -2.99
N GLU A 7 4.52 -7.59 -4.04
CA GLU A 7 3.44 -6.60 -3.96
C GLU A 7 2.08 -7.27 -4.18
N LEU A 8 1.49 -7.79 -3.10
CA LEU A 8 0.26 -8.59 -3.16
C LEU A 8 -0.91 -7.86 -3.84
N HIS A 9 -1.03 -6.54 -3.64
CA HIS A 9 -2.08 -5.70 -4.21
C HIS A 9 -1.54 -4.73 -5.27
N GLY A 10 -0.37 -5.03 -5.83
CA GLY A 10 0.30 -4.12 -6.74
C GLY A 10 0.82 -2.86 -6.05
N GLN A 11 0.93 -1.78 -6.82
CA GLN A 11 1.77 -0.63 -6.52
C GLN A 11 1.46 0.58 -7.42
N LEU A 12 1.63 1.79 -6.87
CA LEU A 12 1.24 3.04 -7.54
C LEU A 12 2.31 3.68 -8.42
N ARG A 13 3.58 3.23 -8.38
CA ARG A 13 4.67 3.81 -9.21
C ARG A 13 4.57 3.44 -10.70
N SER A 14 3.55 2.67 -11.10
CA SER A 14 3.30 2.35 -12.49
C SER A 14 1.82 2.25 -12.79
N VAL A 15 1.46 2.48 -14.05
CA VAL A 15 0.13 2.20 -14.61
C VAL A 15 0.23 1.07 -15.63
N ARG A 16 -0.86 0.31 -15.78
CA ARG A 16 -1.00 -0.78 -16.73
C ARG A 16 -2.22 -0.56 -17.60
N CYS A 17 -2.09 -0.78 -18.91
CA CYS A 17 -3.26 -0.82 -19.79
C CYS A 17 -3.93 -2.20 -19.83
N ALA A 18 -5.17 -2.27 -20.34
CA ALA A 18 -5.90 -3.53 -20.48
C ALA A 18 -5.16 -4.62 -21.32
N HIS A 19 -4.18 -4.22 -22.15
CA HIS A 19 -3.34 -5.12 -22.94
C HIS A 19 -1.98 -5.45 -22.30
N GLY A 20 -1.72 -4.96 -21.08
CA GLY A 20 -0.55 -5.35 -20.30
C GLY A 20 0.70 -4.47 -20.42
N HIS A 21 0.71 -3.42 -21.25
CA HIS A 21 1.83 -2.47 -21.28
C HIS A 21 1.90 -1.72 -19.95
N MET A 22 3.13 -1.52 -19.51
CA MET A 22 3.45 -0.77 -18.31
C MET A 22 3.97 0.61 -18.70
N THR A 23 3.44 1.64 -18.04
CA THR A 23 3.95 3.00 -18.13
C THR A 23 4.34 3.45 -16.73
N ASP A 24 5.48 4.13 -16.61
CA ASP A 24 5.88 4.75 -15.35
C ASP A 24 4.84 5.79 -14.89
N ARG A 25 4.59 5.88 -13.57
CA ARG A 25 3.55 6.77 -13.05
C ARG A 25 3.85 8.23 -13.30
N ASP A 26 5.12 8.65 -13.29
CA ASP A 26 5.52 10.04 -13.54
C ASP A 26 5.35 10.38 -15.02
N ALA A 27 5.73 9.45 -15.91
CA ALA A 27 5.47 9.60 -17.33
C ALA A 27 3.96 9.69 -17.64
N PHE A 28 3.14 8.89 -16.96
CA PHE A 28 1.68 8.98 -17.06
C PHE A 28 1.15 10.30 -16.46
N GLN A 29 1.75 10.80 -15.38
CA GLN A 29 1.39 12.09 -14.80
C GLN A 29 1.62 13.23 -15.80
N GLN A 30 2.73 13.22 -16.52
CA GLN A 30 3.02 14.21 -17.56
C GLN A 30 1.99 14.14 -18.71
N GLN A 31 1.57 12.94 -19.10
CA GLN A 31 0.51 12.76 -20.10
C GLN A 31 -0.84 13.29 -19.60
N LEU A 32 -1.18 13.03 -18.34
CA LEU A 32 -2.39 13.56 -17.70
C LEU A 32 -2.38 15.08 -17.68
N SER A 33 -1.27 15.70 -17.23
CA SER A 33 -1.10 17.16 -17.24
C SER A 33 -1.28 17.75 -18.64
N ALA A 34 -0.60 17.19 -19.64
CA ALA A 34 -0.68 17.68 -21.01
C ALA A 34 -2.08 17.54 -21.62
N ALA A 35 -2.81 16.49 -21.27
CA ALA A 35 -4.20 16.28 -21.71
C ALA A 35 -5.21 17.15 -20.93
N ASN A 36 -4.85 17.61 -19.72
CA ASN A 36 -5.73 18.35 -18.83
C ASN A 36 -5.08 19.63 -18.27
N PRO A 37 -4.70 20.63 -19.11
CA PRO A 37 -3.98 21.81 -18.64
C PRO A 37 -4.72 22.62 -17.55
N GLN A 38 -6.05 22.61 -17.57
CA GLN A 38 -6.87 23.29 -16.54
C GLN A 38 -6.76 22.61 -15.18
N TRP A 39 -6.66 21.28 -15.16
CA TRP A 39 -6.51 20.49 -13.93
C TRP A 39 -5.10 20.59 -13.36
N GLU A 40 -4.09 20.70 -14.21
CA GLU A 40 -2.72 21.01 -13.79
C GLU A 40 -2.65 22.37 -13.10
N ALA A 41 -3.21 23.41 -13.72
CA ALA A 41 -3.27 24.74 -13.12
C ALA A 41 -4.03 24.75 -11.78
N PHE A 42 -5.12 23.97 -11.67
CA PHE A 42 -5.87 23.81 -10.43
C PHE A 42 -5.05 23.10 -9.33
N ALA A 43 -4.30 22.06 -9.69
CA ALA A 43 -3.42 21.36 -8.75
C ALA A 43 -2.30 22.27 -8.22
N ASP A 44 -1.67 23.05 -9.11
CA ASP A 44 -0.65 24.04 -8.75
C ASP A 44 -1.20 25.10 -7.77
N GLU A 45 -2.44 25.57 -7.98
CA GLU A 45 -3.10 26.52 -7.06
C GLU A 45 -3.34 25.91 -5.67
N LEU A 46 -3.80 24.66 -5.60
CA LEU A 46 -4.01 23.95 -4.33
C LEU A 46 -2.70 23.79 -3.55
N GLU A 47 -1.61 23.47 -4.25
CA GLU A 47 -0.28 23.38 -3.64
C GLU A 47 0.22 24.74 -3.16
N ALA A 48 0.14 25.78 -4.00
CA ALA A 48 0.58 27.13 -3.66
C ALA A 48 -0.18 27.73 -2.47
N THR A 49 -1.46 27.38 -2.32
CA THR A 49 -2.31 27.84 -1.21
C THR A 49 -2.23 26.96 0.03
N GLY A 50 -1.53 25.82 -0.04
CA GLY A 50 -1.44 24.84 1.05
C GLY A 50 -2.77 24.16 1.37
N ARG A 51 -3.75 24.23 0.46
CA ARG A 51 -5.11 23.67 0.63
C ARG A 51 -5.18 22.20 0.19
N GLN A 52 -4.09 21.45 0.36
CA GLN A 52 -4.04 20.07 -0.10
C GLN A 52 -5.12 19.24 0.60
N PRO A 53 -6.04 18.63 -0.17
CA PRO A 53 -7.07 17.77 0.37
C PRO A 53 -6.46 16.50 0.98
N ARG A 54 -7.20 15.87 1.87
CA ARG A 54 -6.74 14.64 2.52
C ARG A 54 -6.65 13.50 1.49
N THR A 55 -5.46 12.91 1.37
CA THR A 55 -5.19 11.74 0.53
C THR A 55 -5.48 10.45 1.29
N ASN A 56 -6.15 9.51 0.63
CA ASN A 56 -6.41 8.15 1.11
C ASN A 56 -5.17 7.24 0.92
N PRO A 57 -5.13 6.05 1.55
CA PRO A 57 -3.97 5.14 1.44
C PRO A 57 -3.64 4.65 0.02
N ASP A 58 -4.62 4.64 -0.88
CA ASP A 58 -4.50 4.31 -2.31
C ASP A 58 -4.13 5.52 -3.19
N GLY A 59 -3.97 6.70 -2.59
CA GLY A 59 -3.69 7.93 -3.31
C GLY A 59 -4.93 8.73 -3.70
N ASP A 60 -6.14 8.24 -3.41
CA ASP A 60 -7.37 8.92 -3.79
C ASP A 60 -7.61 10.19 -2.98
N VAL A 61 -8.24 11.16 -3.64
CA VAL A 61 -8.57 12.46 -3.08
C VAL A 61 -9.99 12.82 -3.51
N VAL A 62 -10.80 13.30 -2.57
CA VAL A 62 -12.11 13.87 -2.90
C VAL A 62 -11.94 15.35 -3.18
N LEU A 63 -12.21 15.76 -4.42
CA LEU A 63 -12.27 17.17 -4.82
C LEU A 63 -13.73 17.62 -4.88
N GLU A 64 -14.06 18.65 -4.12
CA GLU A 64 -15.39 19.27 -4.11
C GLU A 64 -15.46 20.38 -5.17
N GLY A 65 -16.61 20.51 -5.83
CA GLY A 65 -16.88 21.61 -6.76
C GLY A 65 -16.17 21.52 -8.11
N VAL A 66 -15.59 20.35 -8.44
CA VAL A 66 -14.96 20.10 -9.75
C VAL A 66 -15.88 19.28 -10.66
N ASN A 67 -15.79 19.51 -11.97
CA ASN A 67 -16.52 18.73 -12.97
C ASN A 67 -15.59 17.69 -13.63
N TYR A 68 -15.74 16.41 -13.25
CA TYR A 68 -14.91 15.33 -13.80
C TYR A 68 -15.23 14.97 -15.26
N ASP A 69 -16.35 15.43 -15.83
CA ASP A 69 -16.74 15.11 -17.21
C ASP A 69 -15.76 15.67 -18.25
N GLU A 70 -15.00 16.70 -17.87
CA GLU A 70 -13.98 17.34 -18.72
C GLU A 70 -12.59 16.70 -18.56
N PHE A 71 -12.43 15.73 -17.65
CA PHE A 71 -11.16 15.07 -17.40
C PHE A 71 -10.88 13.99 -18.44
N VAL A 72 -9.75 14.13 -19.13
CA VAL A 72 -9.30 13.21 -20.17
C VAL A 72 -8.26 12.26 -19.61
N VAL A 73 -8.55 10.97 -19.61
CA VAL A 73 -7.58 9.93 -19.28
C VAL A 73 -6.82 9.51 -20.54
N PRO A 74 -5.49 9.69 -20.62
CA PRO A 74 -4.71 9.35 -21.81
C PRO A 74 -4.71 7.85 -22.11
N ASP A 75 -4.94 7.53 -23.38
CA ASP A 75 -4.78 6.20 -23.95
C ASP A 75 -3.34 5.69 -23.86
N CYS A 76 -3.17 4.36 -23.81
CA CYS A 76 -1.85 3.74 -23.83
C CYS A 76 -1.11 4.02 -25.17
N PRO A 77 0.07 4.68 -25.15
CA PRO A 77 0.82 5.00 -26.36
C PRO A 77 1.24 3.77 -27.18
N ALA A 78 1.59 2.67 -26.51
CA ALA A 78 1.96 1.42 -27.16
C ALA A 78 0.77 0.78 -27.88
N CYS A 79 -0.42 0.76 -27.25
CA CYS A 79 -1.63 0.28 -27.91
C CYS A 79 -2.01 1.12 -29.13
N LEU A 80 -1.85 2.45 -29.06
CA LEU A 80 -2.10 3.35 -30.19
C LEU A 80 -1.15 3.05 -31.36
N ALA A 81 0.15 2.88 -31.08
CA ALA A 81 1.14 2.51 -32.10
C ALA A 81 0.83 1.16 -32.76
N GLU A 82 0.18 0.25 -32.04
CA GLU A 82 -0.23 -1.07 -32.51
C GLU A 82 -1.66 -1.13 -33.06
N ASN A 83 -2.35 0.00 -33.18
CA ASN A 83 -3.76 0.09 -33.60
C ASN A 83 -4.71 -0.79 -32.76
N ARG A 84 -4.47 -0.90 -31.44
CA ARG A 84 -5.34 -1.61 -30.50
C ARG A 84 -6.34 -0.67 -29.84
N HIS A 85 -7.61 -1.07 -29.86
CA HIS A 85 -8.70 -0.43 -29.12
C HIS A 85 -8.76 -0.92 -27.66
N ASN A 86 -9.60 -0.29 -26.81
CA ASN A 86 -9.73 -0.61 -25.38
C ASN A 86 -8.37 -0.53 -24.66
N ASN A 87 -7.72 0.62 -24.79
CA ASN A 87 -6.35 0.93 -24.40
C ASN A 87 -6.25 1.80 -23.14
N ILE A 88 -7.34 1.85 -22.35
CA ILE A 88 -7.41 2.56 -21.08
C ILE A 88 -6.31 2.07 -20.15
N GLN A 89 -5.67 3.01 -19.46
CA GLN A 89 -4.64 2.78 -18.46
C GLN A 89 -5.23 2.94 -17.06
N LYS A 90 -4.85 2.05 -16.14
CA LYS A 90 -5.21 2.12 -14.72
C LYS A 90 -3.95 1.98 -13.88
N PRO A 91 -3.89 2.52 -12.64
CA PRO A 91 -2.78 2.24 -11.73
C PRO A 91 -2.58 0.73 -11.55
N GLU A 92 -1.32 0.30 -11.40
CA GLU A 92 -0.96 -1.11 -11.25
C GLU A 92 -1.28 -1.63 -9.84
N VAL A 93 -2.51 -1.43 -9.39
CA VAL A 93 -3.02 -1.88 -8.09
C VAL A 93 -4.19 -2.82 -8.29
N ILE A 94 -4.50 -3.63 -7.28
CA ILE A 94 -5.66 -4.53 -7.28
C ILE A 94 -6.83 -3.81 -6.59
N PHE A 95 -7.87 -3.49 -7.35
CA PHE A 95 -9.10 -2.89 -6.82
C PHE A 95 -10.01 -3.93 -6.16
N PHE A 96 -10.94 -3.46 -5.34
CA PHE A 96 -12.00 -4.33 -4.81
C PHE A 96 -12.79 -4.98 -5.94
N GLY A 97 -12.95 -6.30 -5.87
CA GLY A 97 -13.58 -7.10 -6.93
C GLY A 97 -12.59 -7.68 -7.94
N GLU A 98 -11.36 -7.18 -8.02
CA GLU A 98 -10.30 -7.77 -8.84
C GLU A 98 -9.61 -8.93 -8.10
N SER A 99 -9.03 -9.83 -8.89
CA SER A 99 -8.24 -10.95 -8.37
C SER A 99 -6.75 -10.66 -8.53
N ILE A 100 -5.97 -11.02 -7.50
CA ILE A 100 -4.51 -11.11 -7.63
C ILE A 100 -4.15 -12.13 -8.72
N THR A 101 -3.04 -11.89 -9.43
CA THR A 101 -2.60 -12.81 -10.47
C THR A 101 -2.23 -14.17 -9.89
N LYS A 102 -2.27 -15.21 -10.72
CA LYS A 102 -1.91 -16.57 -10.28
C LYS A 102 -0.46 -16.60 -9.81
N GLU A 103 0.43 -15.90 -10.49
CA GLU A 103 1.85 -15.84 -10.20
C GLU A 103 2.10 -15.21 -8.83
N VAL A 104 1.45 -14.08 -8.53
CA VAL A 104 1.56 -13.40 -7.23
C VAL A 104 0.98 -14.29 -6.12
N LYS A 105 -0.18 -14.90 -6.36
CA LYS A 105 -0.79 -15.82 -5.41
C LYS A 105 0.13 -17.00 -5.11
N ASP A 106 0.57 -17.73 -6.13
CA ASP A 106 1.38 -18.93 -5.96
C ASP A 106 2.70 -18.59 -5.25
N ARG A 107 3.34 -17.48 -5.63
CA ARG A 107 4.54 -16.99 -4.95
C ARG A 107 4.28 -16.67 -3.47
N SER A 108 3.18 -16.01 -3.15
CA SER A 108 2.86 -15.65 -1.76
C SER A 108 2.64 -16.87 -0.86
N PHE A 109 2.02 -17.94 -1.38
CA PHE A 109 1.86 -19.20 -0.66
C PHE A 109 3.19 -19.94 -0.50
N HIS A 110 4.00 -19.96 -1.57
CA HIS A 110 5.33 -20.55 -1.53
C HIS A 110 6.22 -19.87 -0.49
N ASP A 111 6.21 -18.54 -0.40
CA ASP A 111 6.99 -17.79 0.59
C ASP A 111 6.56 -18.13 2.03
N VAL A 112 5.25 -18.28 2.27
CA VAL A 112 4.72 -18.72 3.58
C VAL A 112 5.14 -20.15 3.89
N GLU A 113 5.05 -21.07 2.92
CA GLU A 113 5.43 -22.47 3.11
C GLU A 113 6.90 -22.64 3.48
N ASN A 114 7.77 -21.80 2.92
CA ASN A 114 9.22 -21.89 3.12
C ASN A 114 9.76 -21.01 4.25
N CYS A 115 8.96 -20.16 4.89
CA CYS A 115 9.42 -19.36 6.02
C CYS A 115 9.41 -20.15 7.34
N ASP A 116 10.36 -19.89 8.24
CA ASP A 116 10.36 -20.51 9.58
C ASP A 116 9.31 -19.89 10.51
N ARG A 117 9.02 -18.60 10.33
CA ARG A 117 8.13 -17.79 11.17
C ARG A 117 7.49 -16.68 10.34
N LEU A 118 6.30 -16.24 10.76
CA LEU A 118 5.57 -15.15 10.12
C LEU A 118 5.44 -13.94 11.07
N LEU A 119 5.86 -12.77 10.61
CA LEU A 119 5.61 -11.49 11.26
C LEU A 119 4.59 -10.70 10.44
N LEU A 120 3.47 -10.36 11.05
CA LEU A 120 2.46 -9.46 10.50
C LEU A 120 2.59 -8.11 11.20
N MET A 121 2.58 -7.02 10.44
CA MET A 121 2.82 -5.69 10.99
C MET A 121 1.93 -4.65 10.33
N GLY A 122 1.26 -3.82 11.12
CA GLY A 122 0.49 -2.67 10.62
C GLY A 122 -0.64 -3.05 9.67
N THR A 123 -1.35 -4.14 9.95
CA THR A 123 -2.47 -4.61 9.13
C THR A 123 -3.62 -5.09 10.01
N THR A 124 -4.84 -4.67 9.64
CA THR A 124 -6.08 -5.16 10.27
C THR A 124 -6.47 -6.55 9.76
N LEU A 125 -5.83 -7.02 8.68
CA LEU A 125 -6.17 -8.26 7.96
C LEU A 125 -7.63 -8.32 7.50
N ALA A 126 -8.25 -7.15 7.28
CA ALA A 126 -9.63 -7.07 6.80
C ALA A 126 -9.79 -7.76 5.43
N THR A 127 -8.85 -7.50 4.51
CA THR A 127 -8.84 -8.10 3.17
C THR A 127 -8.52 -9.59 3.22
N PHE A 128 -9.38 -10.41 2.61
CA PHE A 128 -9.24 -11.87 2.66
C PHE A 128 -7.97 -12.37 1.96
N SER A 129 -7.46 -11.66 0.94
CA SER A 129 -6.22 -12.02 0.23
C SER A 129 -5.02 -12.17 1.16
N ALA A 130 -4.81 -11.22 2.08
CA ALA A 130 -3.77 -11.30 3.11
C ALA A 130 -4.15 -12.27 4.24
N PHE A 131 -5.40 -12.24 4.72
CA PHE A 131 -5.86 -13.11 5.82
C PHE A 131 -5.75 -14.61 5.50
N ARG A 132 -5.89 -15.01 4.24
CA ARG A 132 -5.67 -16.39 3.80
C ARG A 132 -4.24 -16.86 4.00
N LEU A 133 -3.25 -15.99 3.86
CA LEU A 133 -1.85 -16.32 4.09
C LEU A 133 -1.58 -16.59 5.57
N LEU A 134 -2.19 -15.80 6.46
CA LEU A 134 -2.17 -16.08 7.89
C LEU A 134 -2.78 -17.45 8.20
N LYS A 135 -3.99 -17.73 7.68
CA LYS A 135 -4.64 -19.04 7.89
C LYS A 135 -3.75 -20.20 7.42
N HIS A 136 -3.17 -20.07 6.23
CA HIS A 136 -2.24 -21.07 5.69
C HIS A 136 -1.03 -21.29 6.60
N ALA A 137 -0.43 -20.21 7.11
CA ALA A 137 0.69 -20.31 8.05
C ALA A 137 0.30 -21.03 9.35
N MET A 138 -0.91 -20.76 9.86
CA MET A 138 -1.44 -21.41 11.07
C MET A 138 -1.75 -22.90 10.84
N ASP A 139 -2.31 -23.27 9.68
CA ASP A 139 -2.54 -24.67 9.30
C ASP A 139 -1.22 -25.46 9.21
N LEU A 140 -0.14 -24.78 8.80
CA LEU A 140 1.22 -25.30 8.82
C LEU A 140 1.90 -25.24 10.20
N HIS A 141 1.18 -24.83 11.25
CA HIS A 141 1.66 -24.71 12.63
C HIS A 141 2.90 -23.80 12.76
N LYS A 142 3.02 -22.78 11.90
CA LYS A 142 4.13 -21.84 11.95
C LYS A 142 3.96 -20.85 13.10
N PRO A 143 5.02 -20.46 13.82
CA PRO A 143 4.96 -19.37 14.78
C PRO A 143 4.57 -18.06 14.09
N VAL A 144 3.54 -17.39 14.60
CA VAL A 144 3.06 -16.11 14.06
C VAL A 144 3.04 -15.04 15.14
N LEU A 145 3.63 -13.88 14.84
CA LEU A 145 3.56 -12.67 15.64
C LEU A 145 2.83 -11.57 14.86
N LEU A 146 1.87 -10.91 15.50
CA LEU A 146 1.14 -9.76 14.96
C LEU A 146 1.48 -8.49 15.76
N LEU A 147 2.18 -7.55 15.13
CA LEU A 147 2.47 -6.22 15.66
C LEU A 147 1.51 -5.20 15.04
N ASN A 148 0.40 -4.93 15.72
CA ASN A 148 -0.61 -4.02 15.21
C ASN A 148 -1.33 -3.30 16.35
N LEU A 149 -1.46 -1.98 16.24
CA LEU A 149 -2.27 -1.18 17.15
C LEU A 149 -3.74 -1.30 16.76
N GLY A 150 -4.59 -1.71 17.71
CA GLY A 150 -6.04 -1.81 17.51
C GLY A 150 -6.51 -3.16 16.95
N PRO A 151 -7.82 -3.29 16.73
CA PRO A 151 -8.46 -4.57 16.43
C PRO A 151 -8.07 -5.11 15.06
N THR A 152 -8.01 -6.44 14.94
CA THR A 152 -7.74 -7.14 13.68
C THR A 152 -8.71 -8.29 13.47
N ARG A 153 -8.88 -8.71 12.21
CA ARG A 153 -9.65 -9.90 11.86
C ARG A 153 -9.09 -11.19 12.47
N ALA A 154 -7.82 -11.16 12.89
CA ALA A 154 -7.14 -12.29 13.50
C ALA A 154 -7.31 -12.36 15.03
N ASP A 155 -7.96 -11.36 15.65
CA ASP A 155 -8.20 -11.36 17.09
C ASP A 155 -9.07 -12.58 17.48
N GLY A 156 -8.62 -13.33 18.50
CA GLY A 156 -9.30 -14.55 18.96
C GLY A 156 -8.84 -15.86 18.30
N LEU A 157 -7.97 -15.80 17.29
CA LEU A 157 -7.33 -17.00 16.74
C LEU A 157 -6.32 -17.60 17.74
N GLN A 158 -6.45 -18.90 18.00
CA GLN A 158 -5.54 -19.61 18.92
C GLN A 158 -4.15 -19.78 18.30
N GLY A 159 -3.10 -19.61 19.10
CA GLY A 159 -1.71 -19.77 18.64
C GLY A 159 -1.10 -18.55 17.92
N LEU A 160 -1.85 -17.45 17.82
CA LEU A 160 -1.34 -16.16 17.36
C LEU A 160 -0.93 -15.30 18.57
N GLU A 161 0.32 -14.83 18.58
CA GLU A 161 0.75 -13.82 19.54
C GLU A 161 0.53 -12.42 18.94
N LYS A 162 -0.08 -11.51 19.71
CA LYS A 162 -0.32 -10.12 19.29
C LYS A 162 0.33 -9.14 20.26
N ILE A 163 1.07 -8.19 19.72
CA ILE A 163 1.58 -7.01 20.42
C ILE A 163 0.76 -5.81 19.97
N ASP A 164 -0.04 -5.27 20.88
CA ASP A 164 -0.93 -4.13 20.64
C ASP A 164 -0.21 -2.79 20.90
N ILE A 165 0.79 -2.50 20.05
CA ILE A 165 1.63 -1.29 20.13
C ILE A 165 1.88 -0.77 18.71
N ALA A 166 2.01 0.55 18.57
CA ALA A 166 2.42 1.17 17.32
C ALA A 166 3.76 0.59 16.81
N SER A 167 3.74 0.02 15.60
CA SER A 167 4.90 -0.68 15.02
C SER A 167 6.15 0.19 14.93
N GLY A 168 5.99 1.48 14.62
CA GLY A 168 7.12 2.41 14.53
C GLY A 168 7.89 2.61 15.84
N VAL A 169 7.26 2.42 17.01
CA VAL A 169 7.98 2.50 18.30
C VAL A 169 8.80 1.23 18.49
N VAL A 170 8.15 0.07 18.34
CA VAL A 170 8.79 -1.24 18.51
C VAL A 170 9.94 -1.43 17.53
N MET A 171 9.76 -1.10 16.25
CA MET A 171 10.78 -1.31 15.23
C MET A 171 12.02 -0.43 15.42
N ARG A 172 11.89 0.77 15.98
CA ARG A 172 13.05 1.59 16.34
C ARG A 172 13.91 0.91 17.40
N ASP A 173 13.28 0.32 18.40
CA ASP A 173 14.01 -0.37 19.47
C ASP A 173 14.57 -1.72 19.01
N VAL A 174 13.88 -2.42 18.12
CA VAL A 174 14.42 -3.62 17.43
C VAL A 174 15.69 -3.27 16.66
N VAL A 175 15.70 -2.19 15.88
CA VAL A 175 16.90 -1.76 15.14
C VAL A 175 18.07 -1.47 16.09
N LYS A 176 17.82 -0.74 17.18
CA LYS A 176 18.85 -0.47 18.20
C LYS A 176 19.37 -1.74 18.86
N ALA A 177 18.47 -2.69 19.16
CA ALA A 177 18.85 -3.95 19.80
C ALA A 177 19.68 -4.85 18.86
N VAL A 178 19.31 -4.92 17.58
CA VAL A 178 20.02 -5.71 16.57
C VAL A 178 21.41 -5.13 16.27
N LEU A 179 21.52 -3.79 16.21
CA LEU A 179 22.78 -3.11 15.87
C LEU A 179 23.67 -2.82 17.09
N GLY A 180 23.16 -2.98 18.33
CA GLY A 180 23.89 -2.68 19.56
C GLY A 180 24.33 -1.21 19.62
N ALA A 181 25.58 -0.93 20.02
CA ALA A 181 26.10 0.44 19.99
C ALA A 181 26.40 0.97 18.57
N GLY A 182 26.37 0.11 17.55
CA GLY A 182 26.78 0.42 16.17
C GLY A 182 25.80 1.31 15.41
N TRP A 183 24.53 1.42 15.82
CA TRP A 183 23.57 2.29 15.12
C TRP A 183 23.96 3.78 15.19
N MET A 184 24.71 4.20 16.21
CA MET A 184 25.20 5.58 16.34
C MET A 184 26.37 5.88 15.38
N SER A 185 27.10 4.84 14.95
CA SER A 185 28.25 5.00 14.04
C SER A 185 27.86 5.03 12.57
N ASP A 186 26.68 4.53 12.21
CA ASP A 186 26.14 4.65 10.86
C ASP A 186 25.27 5.91 10.75
N PRO A 187 25.71 6.94 10.02
CA PRO A 187 24.98 8.20 9.92
C PRO A 187 23.62 8.04 9.22
N VAL A 188 23.46 7.06 8.33
CA VAL A 188 22.20 6.80 7.62
C VAL A 188 21.19 6.17 8.59
N VAL A 189 21.62 5.17 9.35
CA VAL A 189 20.75 4.52 10.35
C VAL A 189 20.37 5.51 11.46
N ALA A 190 21.33 6.28 11.96
CA ALA A 190 21.07 7.29 12.99
C ALA A 190 20.05 8.33 12.51
N ASP A 191 20.18 8.80 11.26
CA ASP A 191 19.25 9.74 10.64
C ASP A 191 17.86 9.11 10.45
N MET A 192 17.78 7.88 9.93
CA MET A 192 16.51 7.16 9.75
C MET A 192 15.75 6.96 11.07
N LEU A 193 16.46 6.67 12.17
CA LEU A 193 15.83 6.48 13.49
C LEU A 193 15.29 7.77 14.10
N GLN A 194 15.86 8.92 13.74
CA GLN A 194 15.48 10.25 14.24
C GLN A 194 14.45 10.96 13.36
N ARG A 195 14.26 10.50 12.12
CA ARG A 195 13.27 11.04 11.19
C ARG A 195 11.93 10.28 11.24
N GLY A 196 10.96 10.82 10.53
CA GLY A 196 9.62 10.26 10.38
C GLY A 196 8.54 11.11 11.05
N ILE A 197 7.34 11.02 10.51
CA ILE A 197 6.16 11.71 11.04
C ILE A 197 5.49 10.75 12.03
N VAL A 198 5.44 11.13 13.31
CA VAL A 198 4.68 10.40 14.33
C VAL A 198 3.37 11.14 14.56
N LYS A 199 2.30 10.62 13.96
CA LYS A 199 0.92 11.08 14.20
C LYS A 199 0.18 9.97 14.95
N PRO A 200 0.24 9.94 16.29
CA PRO A 200 -0.52 8.96 17.04
C PRO A 200 -2.02 9.23 16.82
N PRO A 201 -2.86 8.18 16.77
CA PRO A 201 -4.31 8.40 16.86
C PRO A 201 -4.64 9.14 18.17
N PRO A 202 -5.68 9.99 18.19
CA PRO A 202 -6.13 10.64 19.43
C PRO A 202 -6.45 9.59 20.50
N ASP A 203 -6.20 9.92 21.77
CA ASP A 203 -6.40 8.99 22.90
C ASP A 203 -7.87 8.57 23.10
N ASP A 204 -8.82 9.31 22.53
CA ASP A 204 -10.25 9.04 22.65
C ASP A 204 -11.01 9.41 21.37
N GLN A 205 -11.38 8.38 20.58
CA GLN A 205 -12.72 8.21 20.01
C GLN A 205 -12.79 6.91 19.21
N GLU A 206 -13.85 6.16 19.48
CA GLU A 206 -14.28 4.97 18.78
C GLU A 206 -14.01 5.08 17.26
N ASP A 207 -13.18 4.19 16.73
CA ASP A 207 -13.14 3.90 15.30
C ASP A 207 -14.43 3.12 14.95
N ALA A 208 -15.55 3.83 15.04
CA ALA A 208 -16.90 3.40 14.70
C ALA A 208 -17.20 3.66 13.22
N ALA A 209 -16.18 3.57 12.35
CA ALA A 209 -16.45 3.41 10.93
C ALA A 209 -17.14 2.05 10.72
N PRO A 210 -18.21 1.98 9.91
CA PRO A 210 -18.98 0.76 9.73
C PRO A 210 -18.06 -0.31 9.16
N ARG A 211 -17.78 -1.32 9.99
CA ARG A 211 -17.12 -2.53 9.56
C ARG A 211 -18.09 -3.17 8.56
N VAL A 212 -17.63 -3.37 7.33
CA VAL A 212 -18.39 -4.13 6.33
C VAL A 212 -18.65 -5.51 6.94
N GLU A 213 -19.87 -5.71 7.44
CA GLU A 213 -20.35 -7.01 7.89
C GLU A 213 -20.33 -7.94 6.68
N ALA A 214 -19.68 -9.09 6.84
CA ALA A 214 -19.70 -10.20 5.89
C ALA A 214 -20.69 -11.25 6.38
#